data_AF-A0A4P7H7T5-F1
#
_entry.id   AF-A0A4P7H7T5-F1
#
_cell.length_a   1.000
_cell.length_b   1.000
_cell.length_c   1.000
_cell.angle_alpha   90.00
_cell.angle_beta   90.00
_cell.angle_gamma   90.00
#
_symmetry.space_group_name_H-M   'P 1'
#
loop_
_entity.id
_entity.type
_entity.pdbx_description
1 polymer ?
#
loop_
_entity_poly.entity_id
_entity_poly.type
_entity_poly.pdbx_seq_one_letter_code
_entity_poly.pdbx_strand_id
1 'polypeptide(L)'
;MELHDRLADLLDRLSDRRPAHHQKWDRELLMGGEWGLLTEGLVAGLVKGRIPITPEEYAAICEVLSIFNLPVRHGKYVNNRDEAIAGLVVREALPVGSPFAIIAGGLPGFEAFSTVSDETLRELESIEYERPSFPARSFDWLLLPWANGVLDMEINATRSPDAWNARKIGDLTYLLGIRDAIESLLPELSDGIRPAVDSWLAEYDRLYTSFTVDNTDRWVAWKGRRVKDGLNWWWYRIPPSGPVAEEHRAYIAGFEEWQRKRAAETATKEGD
;
A
#
# COMPACT_ATOMS: atom_id res chain seq x y z
N MET A 1 14.99 10.02 -28.49
CA MET A 1 15.31 10.37 -27.09
C MET A 1 15.86 9.13 -26.42
N GLU A 2 17.00 9.24 -25.74
CA GLU A 2 17.61 8.12 -25.01
C GLU A 2 16.72 7.74 -23.81
N LEU A 3 16.80 6.50 -23.32
CA LEU A 3 15.98 6.03 -22.18
C LEU A 3 16.21 6.87 -20.92
N HIS A 4 17.45 7.30 -20.68
CA HIS A 4 17.80 8.23 -19.61
C HIS A 4 16.96 9.52 -19.67
N ASP A 5 16.94 10.18 -20.83
CA ASP A 5 16.25 11.47 -21.00
C ASP A 5 14.72 11.31 -20.86
N ARG A 6 14.17 10.20 -21.37
CA ARG A 6 12.75 9.85 -21.18
C ARG A 6 12.38 9.70 -19.71
N LEU A 7 13.23 9.00 -18.94
CA LEU A 7 13.00 8.80 -17.51
C LEU A 7 13.19 10.11 -16.73
N ALA A 8 14.17 10.93 -17.09
CA ALA A 8 14.39 12.24 -16.48
C ALA A 8 13.18 13.17 -16.66
N ASP A 9 12.68 13.29 -17.89
CA ASP A 9 11.47 14.06 -18.21
C ASP A 9 10.24 13.53 -17.47
N LEU A 10 10.06 12.21 -17.43
CA LEU A 10 8.94 11.60 -16.71
C LEU A 10 9.00 11.86 -15.20
N LEU A 11 10.19 11.80 -14.58
CA LEU A 11 10.36 12.12 -13.16
C LEU A 11 10.08 13.59 -12.86
N ASP A 12 10.43 14.50 -13.76
CA ASP A 12 10.13 15.93 -13.62
C ASP A 12 8.62 16.19 -13.63
N ARG A 13 7.91 15.61 -14.62
CA ARG A 13 6.44 15.73 -14.76
C ARG A 13 5.66 15.17 -13.57
N LEU A 14 6.20 14.14 -12.90
CA LEU A 14 5.56 13.47 -11.76
C LEU A 14 6.01 14.01 -10.40
N SER A 15 6.92 14.99 -10.37
CA SER A 15 7.59 15.45 -9.14
C SER A 15 6.64 16.12 -8.15
N ASP A 16 5.59 16.79 -8.62
CA ASP A 16 4.60 17.49 -7.81
C ASP A 16 3.68 16.56 -7.02
N ARG A 17 3.58 15.28 -7.38
CA ARG A 17 2.66 14.31 -6.76
C ARG A 17 3.37 13.06 -6.22
N ARG A 18 4.64 13.19 -5.87
CA ARG A 18 5.44 12.13 -5.26
C ARG A 18 6.15 12.58 -3.99
N PRO A 19 6.31 11.70 -2.98
CA PRO A 19 7.03 12.05 -1.76
C PRO A 19 8.49 12.40 -2.05
N ALA A 20 9.03 13.41 -1.35
CA ALA A 20 10.41 13.87 -1.53
C ALA A 20 11.46 12.74 -1.36
N HIS A 21 11.25 11.83 -0.40
CA HIS A 21 12.15 10.70 -0.18
C HIS A 21 12.17 9.71 -1.36
N HIS A 22 11.01 9.52 -2.02
CA HIS A 22 10.95 8.72 -3.25
C HIS A 22 11.68 9.42 -4.40
N GLN A 23 11.44 10.72 -4.60
CA GLN A 23 12.11 11.49 -5.66
C GLN A 23 13.65 11.46 -5.52
N LYS A 24 14.16 11.53 -4.29
CA LYS A 24 15.60 11.41 -4.03
C LYS A 24 16.13 10.04 -4.50
N TRP A 25 15.47 8.96 -4.11
CA TRP A 25 15.84 7.61 -4.51
C TRP A 25 15.77 7.40 -6.03
N ASP A 26 14.75 7.96 -6.69
CA ASP A 26 14.61 7.85 -8.14
C ASP A 26 15.74 8.55 -8.88
N ARG A 27 16.17 9.72 -8.40
CA ARG A 27 17.31 10.46 -8.98
C ARG A 27 18.61 9.68 -8.80
N GLU A 28 18.81 9.04 -7.65
CA GLU A 28 19.99 8.18 -7.41
C GLU A 28 20.02 6.99 -8.40
N LEU A 29 18.88 6.33 -8.63
CA LEU A 29 18.77 5.25 -9.61
C LEU A 29 18.96 5.73 -11.05
N LEU A 30 18.42 6.90 -11.40
CA LEU A 30 18.57 7.50 -12.73
C LEU A 30 20.06 7.74 -13.04
N MET A 31 20.77 8.38 -12.11
CA MET A 31 22.20 8.69 -12.24
C MET A 31 23.08 7.45 -12.21
N GLY A 32 22.66 6.41 -11.49
CA GLY A 32 23.38 5.13 -11.41
C GLY A 32 23.21 4.22 -12.63
N GLY A 33 22.35 4.56 -13.59
CA GLY A 33 22.07 3.70 -14.75
C GLY A 33 21.13 2.52 -14.44
N GLU A 34 20.52 2.50 -13.25
CA GLU A 34 19.65 1.42 -12.78
C GLU A 34 18.21 1.57 -13.31
N TRP A 35 18.08 1.78 -14.62
CA TRP A 35 16.84 2.20 -15.28
C TRP A 35 15.71 1.18 -15.15
N GLY A 36 16.04 -0.11 -15.08
CA GLY A 36 15.07 -1.18 -14.84
C GLY A 36 14.45 -1.08 -13.45
N LEU A 37 15.28 -0.87 -12.41
CA LEU A 37 14.82 -0.68 -11.04
C LEU A 37 14.06 0.64 -10.87
N LEU A 38 14.51 1.70 -11.54
CA LEU A 38 13.81 2.98 -11.57
C LEU A 38 12.41 2.83 -12.17
N THR A 39 12.32 2.24 -13.36
CA THR A 39 11.03 2.03 -14.04
C THR A 39 10.10 1.15 -13.20
N GLU A 40 10.64 0.08 -12.63
CA GLU A 40 9.89 -0.81 -11.73
C GLU A 40 9.33 -0.06 -10.52
N GLY A 41 10.16 0.72 -9.81
CA GLY A 41 9.74 1.49 -8.65
C GLY A 41 8.74 2.59 -8.99
N LEU A 42 8.95 3.27 -10.13
CA LEU A 42 8.07 4.30 -10.63
C LEU A 42 6.67 3.75 -10.92
N VAL A 43 6.57 2.71 -11.75
CA VAL A 43 5.29 2.09 -12.12
C VAL A 43 4.61 1.47 -10.91
N ALA A 44 5.36 0.79 -10.03
CA ALA A 44 4.83 0.28 -8.78
C ALA A 44 4.23 1.39 -7.90
N GLY A 45 4.91 2.54 -7.80
CA GLY A 45 4.44 3.70 -7.05
C GLY A 45 3.15 4.29 -7.61
N LEU A 46 3.08 4.46 -8.93
CA LEU A 46 1.88 4.99 -9.62
C LEU A 46 0.68 4.06 -9.44
N VAL A 47 0.86 2.76 -9.68
CA VAL A 47 -0.22 1.76 -9.56
C VAL A 47 -0.66 1.59 -8.12
N LYS A 48 0.26 1.35 -7.18
CA LYS A 48 -0.09 1.10 -5.77
C LYS A 48 -0.62 2.35 -5.08
N GLY A 49 -0.07 3.52 -5.42
CA GLY A 49 -0.49 4.80 -4.86
C GLY A 49 -1.73 5.38 -5.55
N ARG A 50 -2.21 4.75 -6.63
CA ARG A 50 -3.27 5.28 -7.50
C ARG A 50 -3.03 6.74 -7.88
N ILE A 51 -1.76 7.09 -8.11
CA ILE A 51 -1.35 8.45 -8.43
C ILE A 51 -1.88 8.77 -9.82
N PRO A 52 -2.76 9.78 -9.97
CA PRO A 52 -3.33 10.09 -11.26
C PRO A 52 -2.27 10.67 -12.19
N ILE A 53 -2.40 10.34 -13.48
CA ILE A 53 -1.54 10.81 -14.56
C ILE A 53 -2.39 11.33 -15.72
N THR A 54 -1.81 12.21 -16.53
CA THR A 54 -2.45 12.70 -17.76
C THR A 54 -2.32 11.69 -18.91
N PRO A 55 -3.09 11.83 -20.00
CA PRO A 55 -2.94 10.99 -21.19
C PRO A 55 -1.52 11.04 -21.78
N GLU A 56 -0.86 12.20 -21.75
CA GLU A 56 0.51 12.37 -22.25
C GLU A 56 1.52 11.62 -21.40
N GLU A 57 1.36 11.65 -20.08
CA GLU A 57 2.22 10.92 -19.14
C GLU A 57 2.00 9.41 -19.24
N TYR A 58 0.75 8.98 -19.41
CA TYR A 58 0.42 7.59 -19.70
C TYR A 58 1.11 7.11 -20.98
N ALA A 59 1.06 7.91 -22.06
CA ALA A 59 1.75 7.58 -23.30
C ALA A 59 3.28 7.48 -23.09
N ALA A 60 3.88 8.39 -22.32
CA ALA A 60 5.30 8.37 -21.99
C ALA A 60 5.69 7.12 -21.16
N ILE A 61 4.86 6.72 -20.19
CA ILE A 61 5.08 5.49 -19.40
C ILE A 61 5.00 4.25 -20.30
N CYS A 62 4.01 4.18 -21.18
CA CYS A 62 3.87 3.09 -22.15
C CYS A 62 5.10 3.01 -23.08
N GLU A 63 5.60 4.15 -23.56
CA GLU A 63 6.82 4.22 -24.37
C GLU A 63 8.03 3.69 -23.58
N VAL A 64 8.23 4.15 -22.34
CA VAL A 64 9.34 3.68 -21.48
C VAL A 64 9.27 2.17 -21.27
N LEU A 65 8.09 1.64 -20.92
CA LEU A 65 7.89 0.20 -20.70
C LEU A 65 8.14 -0.64 -21.96
N SER A 66 7.88 -0.09 -23.15
CA SER A 66 8.08 -0.80 -24.42
C SER A 66 9.55 -1.03 -24.78
N ILE A 67 10.48 -0.28 -24.15
CA ILE A 67 11.93 -0.35 -24.45
C ILE A 67 12.58 -1.58 -23.80
N PHE A 68 12.00 -2.11 -22.73
CA PHE A 68 12.60 -3.21 -21.99
C PHE A 68 12.39 -4.56 -22.68
N ASN A 69 13.48 -5.29 -22.87
CA ASN A 69 13.42 -6.71 -23.22
C ASN A 69 13.03 -7.52 -21.98
N LEU A 70 11.98 -8.33 -22.09
CA LEU A 70 11.44 -9.11 -20.99
C LEU A 70 12.02 -10.54 -20.98
N PRO A 71 12.24 -11.14 -19.80
CA PRO A 71 12.01 -10.58 -18.47
C PRO A 71 13.16 -9.69 -17.97
N VAL A 72 12.80 -8.60 -17.30
CA VAL A 72 13.72 -7.78 -16.50
C VAL A 72 13.90 -8.43 -15.13
N ARG A 73 15.16 -8.59 -14.71
CA ARG A 73 15.51 -9.13 -13.40
C ARG A 73 14.90 -8.24 -12.30
N HIS A 74 14.18 -8.84 -11.36
CA HIS A 74 13.47 -8.13 -10.28
C HIS A 74 12.36 -7.15 -10.73
N GLY A 75 12.03 -7.08 -12.02
CA GLY A 75 11.01 -6.17 -12.56
C GLY A 75 9.61 -6.77 -12.52
N LYS A 76 8.95 -6.80 -11.37
CA LYS A 76 7.61 -7.37 -11.21
C LYS A 76 6.56 -6.63 -12.05
N TYR A 77 6.51 -5.30 -11.99
CA TYR A 77 5.59 -4.47 -12.77
C TYR A 77 6.03 -4.39 -14.23
N VAL A 78 7.34 -4.29 -14.51
CA VAL A 78 7.85 -4.27 -15.89
C VAL A 78 7.57 -5.59 -16.61
N ASN A 79 7.71 -6.74 -15.94
CA ASN A 79 7.42 -8.06 -16.52
C ASN A 79 5.93 -8.32 -16.72
N ASN A 80 5.06 -7.63 -16.00
CA ASN A 80 3.60 -7.72 -16.10
C ASN A 80 3.02 -6.41 -16.66
N ARG A 81 3.71 -5.82 -17.65
CA ARG A 81 3.45 -4.45 -18.13
C ARG A 81 1.99 -4.19 -18.52
N ASP A 82 1.31 -5.15 -19.16
CA ASP A 82 -0.05 -4.94 -19.66
C ASP A 82 -1.03 -4.77 -18.48
N GLU A 83 -0.86 -5.59 -17.43
CA GLU A 83 -1.63 -5.45 -16.19
C GLU A 83 -1.21 -4.22 -15.38
N ALA A 84 0.07 -3.86 -15.38
CA ALA A 84 0.55 -2.65 -14.74
C ALA A 84 -0.02 -1.38 -15.40
N ILE A 85 -0.05 -1.34 -16.73
CA ILE A 85 -0.64 -0.27 -17.54
C ILE A 85 -2.14 -0.17 -17.28
N ALA A 86 -2.85 -1.31 -17.25
CA ALA A 86 -4.28 -1.34 -16.92
C ALA A 86 -4.59 -0.85 -15.49
N GLY A 87 -3.61 -0.90 -14.59
CA GLY A 87 -3.71 -0.40 -13.22
C GLY A 87 -3.41 1.10 -13.06
N LEU A 88 -3.00 1.81 -14.11
CA LEU A 88 -2.73 3.24 -14.05
C LEU A 88 -4.03 4.05 -14.01
N VAL A 89 -4.05 5.12 -13.21
CA VAL A 89 -5.20 6.02 -13.09
C VAL A 89 -5.00 7.19 -14.03
N VAL A 90 -5.67 7.19 -15.18
CA VAL A 90 -5.57 8.29 -16.17
C VAL A 90 -6.71 9.29 -15.96
N ARG A 91 -6.39 10.58 -15.94
CA ARG A 91 -7.36 11.68 -15.87
C ARG A 91 -7.07 12.71 -16.97
N GLU A 92 -8.11 13.16 -17.67
CA GLU A 92 -7.99 14.20 -18.71
C GLU A 92 -7.37 15.50 -18.19
N ALA A 93 -7.67 15.85 -16.95
CA ALA A 93 -7.04 16.96 -16.24
C ALA A 93 -6.79 16.58 -14.78
N LEU A 94 -5.64 17.00 -14.25
CA LEU A 94 -5.36 16.89 -12.83
C LEU A 94 -5.98 18.10 -12.10
N PRO A 95 -6.65 17.90 -10.97
CA PRO A 95 -7.14 19.02 -10.17
C PRO A 95 -5.95 19.84 -9.65
N VAL A 96 -6.18 21.12 -9.39
CA VAL A 96 -5.20 21.98 -8.71
C VAL A 96 -5.35 21.75 -7.21
N GLY A 97 -4.25 21.65 -6.48
CA GLY A 97 -4.27 21.51 -5.03
C GLY A 97 -2.98 20.91 -4.48
N SER A 98 -3.02 20.50 -3.21
CA SER A 98 -1.94 19.71 -2.62
C SER A 98 -1.82 18.33 -3.29
N PRO A 99 -0.65 17.68 -3.21
CA PRO A 99 -0.48 16.30 -3.69
C PRO A 99 -1.55 15.35 -3.12
N PHE A 100 -1.89 15.53 -1.84
CA PHE A 100 -2.97 14.80 -1.18
C PHE A 100 -4.31 14.99 -1.89
N ALA A 101 -4.75 16.24 -2.11
CA ALA A 101 -6.02 16.53 -2.77
C ALA A 101 -6.08 15.95 -4.19
N ILE A 102 -4.97 16.02 -4.93
CA ILE A 102 -4.87 15.48 -6.29
C ILE A 102 -5.13 13.97 -6.30
N ILE A 103 -4.46 13.24 -5.42
CA ILE A 103 -4.55 11.78 -5.35
C ILE A 103 -5.90 11.37 -4.74
N ALA A 104 -6.22 11.90 -3.56
CA ALA A 104 -7.40 11.55 -2.79
C ALA A 104 -8.71 11.95 -3.48
N GLY A 105 -8.71 12.95 -4.36
CA GLY A 105 -9.89 13.43 -5.08
C GLY A 105 -10.64 12.40 -5.92
N GLY A 106 -10.03 11.26 -6.23
CA GLY A 106 -10.68 10.15 -6.94
C GLY A 106 -11.03 8.95 -6.07
N LEU A 107 -10.89 9.08 -4.74
CA LEU A 107 -11.08 7.99 -3.81
C LEU A 107 -12.38 8.17 -3.00
N PRO A 108 -13.04 7.08 -2.56
CA PRO A 108 -14.24 7.15 -1.72
C PRO A 108 -14.00 7.93 -0.43
N GLY A 109 -14.95 8.75 0.00
CA GLY A 109 -14.85 9.51 1.24
C GLY A 109 -14.22 10.89 1.08
N PHE A 110 -13.70 11.26 -0.10
CA PHE A 110 -13.00 12.54 -0.28
C PHE A 110 -13.91 13.76 -0.08
N GLU A 111 -15.23 13.59 -0.21
CA GLU A 111 -16.20 14.62 0.10
C GLU A 111 -16.05 15.18 1.54
N ALA A 112 -15.49 14.41 2.47
CA ALA A 112 -15.15 14.86 3.81
C ALA A 112 -14.18 16.05 3.82
N PHE A 113 -13.31 16.15 2.80
CA PHE A 113 -12.35 17.24 2.64
C PHE A 113 -12.85 18.39 1.76
N SER A 114 -14.04 18.28 1.16
CA SER A 114 -14.55 19.26 0.18
C SER A 114 -14.73 20.69 0.72
N THR A 115 -14.84 20.83 2.04
CA THR A 115 -14.99 22.12 2.74
C THR A 115 -13.70 22.57 3.44
N VAL A 116 -12.66 21.74 3.44
CA VAL A 116 -11.37 22.03 4.03
C VAL A 116 -10.55 22.84 3.02
N SER A 117 -9.99 23.98 3.43
CA SER A 117 -9.18 24.79 2.54
C SER A 117 -7.85 24.10 2.20
N ASP A 118 -7.25 24.44 1.06
CA ASP A 118 -5.92 23.94 0.70
C ASP A 118 -4.84 24.26 1.75
N GLU A 119 -4.95 25.42 2.41
CA GLU A 119 -4.05 25.82 3.49
C GLU A 119 -4.19 24.88 4.69
N THR A 120 -5.42 24.53 5.07
CA THR A 120 -5.67 23.57 6.14
C THR A 120 -5.26 22.15 5.74
N LEU A 121 -5.45 21.73 4.49
CA LEU A 121 -4.97 20.44 3.99
C LEU A 121 -3.45 20.30 4.08
N ARG A 122 -2.69 21.40 3.92
CA ARG A 122 -1.23 21.40 4.09
C ARG A 122 -0.79 21.12 5.53
N GLU A 123 -1.67 21.21 6.52
CA GLU A 123 -1.38 20.76 7.88
C GLU A 123 -0.98 19.27 7.89
N LEU A 124 -1.62 18.45 7.07
CA LEU A 124 -1.31 17.01 6.97
C LEU A 124 0.13 16.76 6.49
N GLU A 125 0.69 17.68 5.69
CA GLU A 125 2.07 17.61 5.21
C GLU A 125 3.08 17.95 6.32
N SER A 126 2.65 18.68 7.36
CA SER A 126 3.52 19.16 8.45
C SER A 126 3.67 18.19 9.62
N ILE A 127 2.77 17.22 9.75
CA ILE A 127 2.78 16.23 10.83
C ILE A 127 3.57 15.01 10.34
N GLU A 128 4.79 14.84 10.87
CA GLU A 128 5.68 13.75 10.47
C GLU A 128 5.64 12.57 11.44
N TYR A 129 5.61 11.38 10.85
CA TYR A 129 5.78 10.12 11.53
C TYR A 129 7.17 9.55 11.31
N GLU A 130 7.92 9.36 12.39
CA GLU A 130 9.22 8.69 12.36
C GLU A 130 9.18 7.34 13.08
N ARG A 131 9.76 6.32 12.44
CA ARG A 131 10.14 5.08 13.11
C ARG A 131 11.56 4.71 12.70
N PRO A 132 12.38 4.11 13.59
CA PRO A 132 13.78 3.76 13.29
C PRO A 132 14.01 2.90 12.04
N SER A 133 12.97 2.23 11.54
CA SER A 133 13.05 1.32 10.38
C SER A 133 12.31 1.84 9.14
N PHE A 134 11.78 3.07 9.18
CA PHE A 134 11.03 3.67 8.08
C PHE A 134 11.47 5.13 7.85
N PRO A 135 11.56 5.59 6.59
CA PRO A 135 11.74 7.00 6.32
C PRO A 135 10.58 7.79 6.93
N ALA A 136 10.86 9.02 7.38
CA ALA A 136 9.83 9.96 7.83
C ALA A 136 8.73 10.08 6.79
N ARG A 137 7.47 10.03 7.24
CA ARG A 137 6.29 10.21 6.39
C ARG A 137 5.39 11.25 7.01
N SER A 138 4.98 12.22 6.22
CA SER A 138 3.90 13.11 6.64
C SER A 138 2.56 12.36 6.68
N PHE A 139 1.61 12.92 7.41
CA PHE A 139 0.35 12.26 7.74
C PHE A 139 -0.53 12.01 6.51
N ASP A 140 -0.53 12.90 5.51
CA ASP A 140 -1.16 12.68 4.20
C ASP A 140 -0.64 11.40 3.50
N TRP A 141 0.68 11.17 3.57
CA TRP A 141 1.36 9.98 3.07
C TRP A 141 1.22 8.75 4.00
N LEU A 142 0.47 8.85 5.09
CA LEU A 142 -0.07 7.70 5.82
C LEU A 142 -1.54 7.44 5.44
N LEU A 143 -2.35 8.49 5.30
CA LEU A 143 -3.76 8.38 4.91
C LEU A 143 -3.93 7.73 3.52
N LEU A 144 -3.14 8.16 2.53
CA LEU A 144 -3.23 7.64 1.16
C LEU A 144 -2.88 6.14 1.09
N PRO A 145 -1.77 5.64 1.66
CA PRO A 145 -1.49 4.21 1.70
C PRO A 145 -2.52 3.37 2.47
N TRP A 146 -3.14 3.91 3.53
CA TRP A 146 -4.23 3.23 4.21
C TRP A 146 -5.43 3.05 3.27
N ALA A 147 -5.93 4.15 2.71
CA ALA A 147 -7.06 4.14 1.79
C ALA A 147 -6.85 3.22 0.58
N ASN A 148 -5.73 3.40 -0.13
CA ASN A 148 -5.38 2.58 -1.29
C ASN A 148 -5.14 1.12 -0.91
N GLY A 149 -4.53 0.87 0.25
CA GLY A 149 -4.26 -0.46 0.75
C GLY A 149 -5.53 -1.22 1.10
N VAL A 150 -6.54 -0.56 1.70
CA VAL A 150 -7.85 -1.16 1.96
C VAL A 150 -8.52 -1.57 0.65
N LEU A 151 -8.54 -0.70 -0.35
CA LEU A 151 -9.12 -1.00 -1.68
C LEU A 151 -8.36 -2.12 -2.42
N ASP A 152 -7.02 -2.14 -2.34
CA ASP A 152 -6.21 -3.23 -2.92
C ASP A 152 -6.47 -4.55 -2.17
N MET A 153 -6.64 -4.51 -0.84
CA MET A 153 -6.94 -5.70 -0.04
C MET A 153 -8.33 -6.27 -0.32
N GLU A 154 -9.33 -5.41 -0.55
CA GLU A 154 -10.67 -5.83 -0.97
C GLU A 154 -10.61 -6.62 -2.28
N ILE A 155 -9.95 -6.06 -3.31
CA ILE A 155 -9.74 -6.74 -4.59
C ILE A 155 -8.90 -8.02 -4.40
N ASN A 156 -7.88 -7.96 -3.53
CA ASN A 156 -7.02 -9.11 -3.25
C ASN A 156 -7.78 -10.25 -2.57
N ALA A 157 -8.86 -9.98 -1.82
CA ALA A 157 -9.67 -11.00 -1.16
C ALA A 157 -10.34 -11.97 -2.15
N THR A 158 -10.49 -11.59 -3.42
CA THR A 158 -11.01 -12.45 -4.49
C THR A 158 -9.96 -12.88 -5.50
N ARG A 159 -8.68 -12.50 -5.29
CA ARG A 159 -7.58 -12.78 -6.22
C ARG A 159 -7.02 -14.20 -6.04
N SER A 160 -6.51 -14.78 -7.13
CA SER A 160 -5.76 -16.04 -7.06
C SER A 160 -4.49 -15.88 -6.20
N PRO A 161 -4.17 -16.84 -5.31
CA PRO A 161 -2.92 -16.86 -4.53
C PRO A 161 -1.63 -16.84 -5.36
N ASP A 162 -1.72 -17.31 -6.61
CA ASP A 162 -0.59 -17.42 -7.54
C ASP A 162 -0.50 -16.22 -8.50
N ALA A 163 -1.43 -15.26 -8.40
CA ALA A 163 -1.34 -14.03 -9.18
C ALA A 163 -0.03 -13.30 -8.86
N TRP A 164 0.63 -12.75 -9.86
CA TRP A 164 1.93 -12.07 -9.69
C TRP A 164 1.83 -10.95 -8.64
N ASN A 165 0.71 -10.23 -8.59
CA ASN A 165 0.39 -9.16 -7.64
C ASN A 165 -0.42 -9.61 -6.42
N ALA A 166 -0.50 -10.91 -6.13
CA ALA A 166 -1.13 -11.40 -4.89
C ALA A 166 -0.46 -10.80 -3.66
N ARG A 167 -1.26 -10.25 -2.75
CA ARG A 167 -0.83 -9.68 -1.48
C ARG A 167 -0.97 -10.70 -0.37
N LYS A 168 0.09 -10.88 0.42
CA LYS A 168 0.20 -11.91 1.45
C LYS A 168 0.09 -11.30 2.84
N ILE A 169 0.25 -12.10 3.89
CA ILE A 169 0.10 -11.60 5.28
C ILE A 169 1.07 -10.45 5.59
N GLY A 170 2.26 -10.44 4.98
CA GLY A 170 3.22 -9.34 5.11
C GLY A 170 2.65 -8.00 4.64
N ASP A 171 1.92 -7.98 3.53
CA ASP A 171 1.27 -6.77 3.01
C ASP A 171 0.12 -6.31 3.92
N LEU A 172 -0.70 -7.24 4.43
CA LEU A 172 -1.78 -6.90 5.37
C LEU A 172 -1.20 -6.33 6.67
N THR A 173 -0.22 -6.99 7.28
CA THR A 173 0.39 -6.51 8.54
C THR A 173 1.11 -5.18 8.37
N TYR A 174 1.70 -4.90 7.21
CA TYR A 174 2.23 -3.58 6.87
C TYR A 174 1.11 -2.52 6.82
N LEU A 175 -0.01 -2.83 6.17
CA LEU A 175 -1.18 -1.95 6.08
C LEU A 175 -1.76 -1.63 7.46
N LEU A 176 -1.92 -2.63 8.33
CA LEU A 176 -2.39 -2.42 9.71
C LEU A 176 -1.39 -1.61 10.55
N GLY A 177 -0.10 -1.73 10.26
CA GLY A 177 0.94 -0.88 10.84
C GLY A 177 0.82 0.59 10.44
N ILE A 178 0.34 0.88 9.22
CA ILE A 178 0.00 2.25 8.80
C ILE A 178 -1.20 2.76 9.59
N ARG A 179 -2.24 1.95 9.79
CA ARG A 179 -3.42 2.36 10.58
C ARG A 179 -3.06 2.66 12.04
N ASP A 180 -2.14 1.89 12.64
CA ASP A 180 -1.59 2.20 13.97
C ASP A 180 -0.86 3.56 13.99
N ALA A 181 -0.09 3.86 12.94
CA ALA A 181 0.65 5.12 12.84
C ALA A 181 -0.30 6.32 12.73
N ILE A 182 -1.34 6.19 11.91
CA ILE A 182 -2.42 7.18 11.80
C ILE A 182 -3.05 7.39 13.18
N GLU A 183 -3.45 6.32 13.86
CA GLU A 183 -4.08 6.40 15.19
C GLU A 183 -3.21 7.16 16.20
N SER A 184 -1.89 6.92 16.19
CA SER A 184 -0.97 7.60 17.11
C SER A 184 -0.82 9.10 16.86
N LEU A 185 -1.07 9.55 15.63
CA LEU A 185 -0.94 10.95 15.21
C LEU A 185 -2.26 11.72 15.19
N LEU A 186 -3.40 11.03 15.30
CA LEU A 186 -4.71 11.68 15.39
C LEU A 186 -4.80 12.79 16.45
N PRO A 187 -4.20 12.66 17.65
CA PRO A 187 -4.21 13.73 18.65
C PRO A 187 -3.43 14.99 18.28
N GLU A 188 -2.58 14.93 17.25
CA GLU A 188 -1.76 16.08 16.79
C GLU A 188 -2.51 16.97 15.77
N LEU A 189 -3.62 16.48 15.23
CA LEU A 189 -4.43 17.23 14.27
C LEU A 189 -5.20 18.37 14.95
N SER A 190 -5.26 19.51 14.27
CA SER A 190 -6.09 20.63 14.67
C SER A 190 -7.59 20.33 14.53
N ASP A 191 -8.41 21.07 15.28
CA ASP A 191 -9.87 20.99 15.19
C ASP A 191 -10.41 21.35 13.79
N GLY A 192 -9.62 22.07 12.98
CA GLY A 192 -10.00 22.48 11.63
C GLY A 192 -10.00 21.34 10.60
N ILE A 193 -9.15 20.34 10.79
CA ILE A 193 -9.01 19.21 9.85
C ILE A 193 -9.43 17.87 10.43
N ARG A 194 -9.40 17.73 11.76
CA ARG A 194 -9.69 16.48 12.44
C ARG A 194 -11.03 15.84 12.06
N PRO A 195 -12.16 16.57 11.96
CA PRO A 195 -13.44 15.97 11.56
C PRO A 195 -13.43 15.35 10.16
N ALA A 196 -12.73 15.99 9.20
CA ALA A 196 -12.60 15.47 7.84
C ALA A 196 -11.77 14.19 7.81
N VAL A 197 -10.66 14.15 8.57
CA VAL A 197 -9.83 12.96 8.72
C VAL A 197 -10.61 11.83 9.40
N ASP A 198 -11.34 12.09 10.48
CA ASP A 198 -12.14 11.07 11.17
C ASP A 198 -13.22 10.49 10.25
N SER A 199 -13.90 11.33 9.48
CA SER A 199 -14.90 10.90 8.50
C SER A 199 -14.28 10.02 7.40
N TRP A 200 -13.11 10.43 6.88
CA TRP A 200 -12.35 9.65 5.90
C TRP A 200 -11.94 8.28 6.47
N LEU A 201 -11.37 8.25 7.68
CA LEU A 201 -10.98 7.00 8.33
C LEU A 201 -12.17 6.09 8.60
N ALA A 202 -13.30 6.64 9.04
CA ALA A 202 -14.52 5.87 9.26
C ALA A 202 -15.00 5.18 7.97
N GLU A 203 -14.91 5.84 6.82
CA GLU A 203 -15.27 5.24 5.53
C GLU A 203 -14.36 4.04 5.18
N TYR A 204 -13.05 4.19 5.34
CA TYR A 204 -12.12 3.09 5.05
C TYR A 204 -12.13 1.99 6.10
N ASP A 205 -12.36 2.31 7.36
CA ASP A 205 -12.55 1.34 8.42
C ASP A 205 -13.82 0.52 8.15
N ARG A 206 -14.91 1.17 7.70
CA ARG A 206 -16.15 0.50 7.25
C ARG A 206 -15.90 -0.42 6.06
N LEU A 207 -15.21 0.05 5.01
CA LEU A 207 -14.83 -0.78 3.87
C LEU A 207 -13.95 -1.95 4.30
N TYR A 208 -12.96 -1.72 5.17
CA TYR A 208 -12.12 -2.80 5.70
C TYR A 208 -12.95 -3.86 6.43
N THR A 209 -13.93 -3.45 7.24
CA THR A 209 -14.84 -4.39 7.92
C THR A 209 -15.75 -5.17 6.97
N SER A 210 -16.11 -4.63 5.80
CA SER A 210 -17.07 -5.28 4.89
C SER A 210 -16.53 -6.51 4.19
N PHE A 211 -15.22 -6.62 3.99
CA PHE A 211 -14.57 -7.78 3.35
C PHE A 211 -13.70 -8.61 4.29
N THR A 212 -13.69 -8.30 5.60
CA THR A 212 -12.95 -9.07 6.59
C THR A 212 -13.87 -9.68 7.64
N VAL A 213 -13.39 -10.73 8.32
CA VAL A 213 -14.07 -11.41 9.42
C VAL A 213 -13.16 -11.46 10.65
N ASP A 214 -13.72 -11.80 11.80
CA ASP A 214 -12.96 -11.89 13.05
C ASP A 214 -11.87 -12.99 12.98
N ASN A 215 -10.64 -12.62 13.32
CA ASN A 215 -9.48 -13.51 13.40
C ASN A 215 -9.28 -13.96 14.85
N THR A 216 -10.14 -14.87 15.31
CA THR A 216 -10.24 -15.29 16.73
C THR A 216 -8.97 -15.94 17.28
N ASP A 217 -8.17 -16.60 16.44
CA ASP A 217 -6.89 -17.19 16.80
C ASP A 217 -5.73 -16.17 16.92
N ARG A 218 -6.00 -14.89 16.60
CA ARG A 218 -5.04 -13.78 16.65
C ARG A 218 -3.80 -14.01 15.76
N TRP A 219 -3.89 -14.84 14.74
CA TRP A 219 -2.79 -15.17 13.83
C TRP A 219 -2.21 -13.92 13.14
N VAL A 220 -3.06 -12.99 12.71
CA VAL A 220 -2.62 -11.74 12.05
C VAL A 220 -1.75 -10.90 12.99
N ALA A 221 -2.18 -10.72 14.24
CA ALA A 221 -1.42 -10.01 15.26
C ALA A 221 -0.07 -10.70 15.54
N TRP A 222 -0.07 -12.03 15.67
CA TRP A 222 1.16 -12.80 15.87
C TRP A 222 2.14 -12.65 14.69
N LYS A 223 1.67 -12.78 13.44
CA LYS A 223 2.48 -12.57 12.23
C LYS A 223 3.04 -11.15 12.14
N GLY A 224 2.26 -10.16 12.54
CA GLY A 224 2.69 -8.77 12.67
C GLY A 224 3.64 -8.50 13.85
N ARG A 225 4.05 -9.54 14.59
CA ARG A 225 4.87 -9.45 15.82
C ARG A 225 4.27 -8.49 16.85
N ARG A 226 2.94 -8.44 16.93
CA ARG A 226 2.19 -7.67 17.90
C ARG A 226 1.84 -8.59 19.07
N VAL A 227 2.45 -8.33 20.23
CA VAL A 227 2.41 -9.25 21.39
C VAL A 227 1.65 -8.68 22.59
N LYS A 228 0.98 -7.52 22.43
CA LYS A 228 0.32 -6.84 23.55
C LYS A 228 -1.17 -7.16 23.63
N ASP A 229 -1.68 -7.29 24.85
CA ASP A 229 -3.09 -7.06 25.13
C ASP A 229 -3.45 -5.60 24.77
N GLY A 230 -4.65 -5.40 24.22
CA GLY A 230 -5.12 -4.06 23.82
C GLY A 230 -4.61 -3.58 22.46
N LEU A 231 -4.44 -4.48 21.48
CA LEU A 231 -4.32 -4.03 20.09
C LEU A 231 -5.65 -3.41 19.64
N ASN A 232 -5.57 -2.50 18.69
CA ASN A 232 -6.75 -1.95 18.03
C ASN A 232 -7.51 -3.05 17.27
N TRP A 233 -8.82 -2.87 17.14
CA TRP A 233 -9.75 -3.88 16.64
C TRP A 233 -9.39 -4.43 15.25
N TRP A 234 -8.74 -3.62 14.39
CA TRP A 234 -8.34 -4.02 13.04
C TRP A 234 -7.29 -5.14 13.01
N TRP A 235 -6.51 -5.33 14.08
CA TRP A 235 -5.57 -6.46 14.20
C TRP A 235 -6.25 -7.82 14.43
N TYR A 236 -7.53 -7.81 14.77
CA TYR A 236 -8.34 -9.01 14.99
C TYR A 236 -9.23 -9.31 13.79
N ARG A 237 -8.83 -8.89 12.59
CA ARG A 237 -9.58 -9.14 11.35
C ARG A 237 -8.70 -9.73 10.26
N ILE A 238 -9.31 -10.57 9.43
CA ILE A 238 -8.66 -11.24 8.30
C ILE A 238 -9.65 -11.36 7.13
N PRO A 239 -9.21 -11.22 5.87
CA PRO A 239 -10.05 -11.59 4.73
C PRO A 239 -10.46 -13.08 4.80
N PRO A 240 -11.71 -13.45 4.51
CA PRO A 240 -12.17 -14.84 4.56
C PRO A 240 -11.69 -15.68 3.37
N SER A 241 -11.19 -15.03 2.31
CA SER A 241 -10.73 -15.64 1.06
C SER A 241 -9.51 -14.92 0.48
N GLY A 242 -8.97 -15.45 -0.61
CA GLY A 242 -7.83 -14.88 -1.31
C GLY A 242 -6.48 -15.24 -0.69
N PRO A 243 -5.39 -14.60 -1.16
CA PRO A 243 -4.04 -15.06 -0.86
C PRO A 243 -3.65 -15.01 0.63
N VAL A 244 -4.20 -14.07 1.41
CA VAL A 244 -3.98 -14.00 2.87
C VAL A 244 -4.68 -15.14 3.59
N ALA A 245 -5.94 -15.43 3.23
CA ALA A 245 -6.72 -16.52 3.81
C ALA A 245 -6.10 -17.89 3.51
N GLU A 246 -5.55 -18.09 2.30
CA GLU A 246 -4.85 -19.34 1.97
C GLU A 246 -3.56 -19.52 2.76
N GLU A 247 -2.79 -18.46 2.98
CA GLU A 247 -1.61 -18.53 3.83
C GLU A 247 -1.99 -18.86 5.28
N HIS A 248 -3.10 -18.32 5.77
CA HIS A 248 -3.66 -18.65 7.09
C HIS A 248 -4.05 -20.12 7.18
N ARG A 249 -4.85 -20.62 6.21
CA ARG A 249 -5.26 -22.03 6.14
C ARG A 249 -4.06 -22.98 6.11
N ALA A 250 -3.07 -22.69 5.27
CA ALA A 250 -1.85 -23.48 5.16
C ALA A 250 -1.07 -23.53 6.50
N TYR A 251 -1.01 -22.40 7.21
CA TYR A 251 -0.40 -22.34 8.54
C TYR A 251 -1.15 -23.19 9.56
N ILE A 252 -2.47 -23.08 9.65
CA ILE A 252 -3.29 -23.84 10.60
C ILE A 252 -3.17 -25.35 10.31
N ALA A 253 -3.29 -25.78 9.06
CA ALA A 253 -3.14 -27.18 8.68
C ALA A 253 -1.75 -27.74 9.06
N GLY A 254 -0.68 -26.97 8.81
CA GLY A 254 0.67 -27.34 9.19
C GLY A 254 0.87 -27.41 10.71
N PHE A 255 0.24 -26.51 11.46
CA PHE A 255 0.28 -26.50 12.92
C PHE A 255 -0.45 -27.72 13.51
N GLU A 256 -1.64 -28.05 13.01
CA GLU A 256 -2.40 -29.23 13.42
C GLU A 256 -1.66 -30.54 13.10
N GLU A 257 -1.00 -30.62 11.93
CA GLU A 257 -0.15 -31.76 11.60
C GLU A 257 1.05 -31.89 12.56
N TRP A 258 1.69 -30.77 12.89
CA TRP A 258 2.78 -30.74 13.86
C TRP A 258 2.33 -31.22 15.25
N GLN A 259 1.16 -30.75 15.72
CA GLN A 259 0.58 -31.19 16.99
C GLN A 259 0.29 -32.71 17.00
N ARG A 260 -0.28 -33.24 15.91
CA ARG A 260 -0.54 -34.69 15.79
C ARG A 260 0.74 -35.52 15.87
N LYS A 261 1.80 -35.09 15.17
CA LYS A 261 3.11 -35.78 15.21
C LYS A 261 3.72 -35.77 16.62
N ARG A 262 3.69 -34.61 17.28
CA ARG A 262 4.16 -34.45 18.67
C ARG A 262 3.42 -35.34 19.66
N ALA A 263 2.09 -35.45 19.53
CA ALA A 263 1.28 -36.31 20.38
C ALA A 263 1.63 -37.80 20.18
N ALA A 264 1.79 -38.24 18.92
CA ALA A 264 2.18 -39.62 18.62
C ALA A 264 3.58 -39.97 19.16
N GLU A 265 4.56 -39.08 19.04
CA GLU A 265 5.91 -39.27 19.59
C GLU A 265 5.92 -39.37 21.12
N THR A 266 5.02 -38.65 21.78
CA THR A 266 4.90 -38.70 23.25
C THR A 266 4.26 -40.01 23.69
N ALA A 267 3.21 -40.45 23.01
CA ALA A 267 2.53 -41.73 23.29
C ALA A 267 3.45 -42.95 23.09
N THR A 268 4.33 -42.93 22.09
CA THR A 268 5.31 -44.02 21.88
C THR A 268 6.36 -44.07 22.99
N LYS A 269 6.73 -42.93 23.60
CA LYS A 269 7.72 -42.87 24.68
C LYS A 269 7.19 -43.26 26.06
N GLU A 270 5.87 -43.23 26.27
CA GLU A 270 5.23 -43.65 27.52
C GLU A 270 4.81 -45.13 27.52
N GLY A 271 4.95 -45.80 26.38
CA GLY A 271 4.64 -47.23 26.21
C GLY A 271 5.83 -48.19 26.29
N ASP A 272 7.06 -47.66 26.43
CA ASP A 272 8.32 -48.39 26.65
C ASP A 272 8.77 -48.27 28.12
#